data_AF-A0A1F9WF03-F1
#
_entry.id   AF-A0A1F9WF03-F1
#
_cell.length_a   1.000
_cell.length_b   1.000
_cell.length_c   1.000
_cell.angle_alpha   90.00
_cell.angle_beta   90.00
_cell.angle_gamma   90.00
#
_symmetry.space_group_name_H-M   'P 1'
#
loop_
_entity.id
_entity.type
_entity.pdbx_description
1 polymer ?
#
loop_
_entity_poly.entity_id
_entity_poly.type
_entity_poly.pdbx_seq_one_letter_code
_entity_poly.pdbx_strand_id
1 'polypeptide(L)'
;MGPKVFDANQGVYELRKYTDVILGSEETEPNTGQDYVRFLGALADALLAGGDMQFAKDSRRKTLKFADPDARDLGHFAQIVDADAKDPVVRAAALNDYIRTEVVIASEFTGGFQDASGLAAYLPVVYMDEDNYDQMSFAAASYWTTLIRKMKSTPADNDYWDDYPED
;
A
#
# COMPACT_ATOMS: atom_id res chain seq x y z
N MET A 1 -33.90 19.66 -8.97
CA MET A 1 -32.97 18.72 -8.29
C MET A 1 -32.87 17.48 -9.14
N GLY A 2 -31.73 17.29 -9.80
CA GLY A 2 -31.36 16.04 -10.46
C GLY A 2 -29.99 15.62 -9.92
N PRO A 3 -29.70 14.32 -9.73
CA PRO A 3 -28.43 13.87 -9.19
C PRO A 3 -27.41 13.74 -10.32
N LYS A 4 -26.18 14.26 -10.14
CA LYS A 4 -24.96 13.85 -10.87
C LYS A 4 -23.78 14.06 -9.93
N VAL A 5 -23.38 13.02 -9.21
CA VAL A 5 -22.18 12.20 -9.47
C VAL A 5 -20.92 13.07 -9.54
N PHE A 6 -20.19 13.14 -8.43
CA PHE A 6 -18.81 13.63 -8.40
C PHE A 6 -17.93 12.51 -8.95
N ASP A 7 -17.65 12.60 -10.24
CA ASP A 7 -16.67 11.77 -10.92
C ASP A 7 -15.28 12.40 -10.72
N ALA A 8 -14.27 11.61 -10.34
CA ALA A 8 -12.90 12.03 -10.01
C ALA A 8 -12.13 12.65 -11.21
N ASN A 9 -12.80 12.85 -12.35
CA ASN A 9 -12.23 13.34 -13.59
C ASN A 9 -12.16 14.87 -13.73
N GLN A 10 -12.75 15.67 -12.82
CA GLN A 10 -12.71 17.15 -12.95
C GLN A 10 -11.39 17.80 -12.48
N GLY A 11 -10.63 17.17 -11.57
CA GLY A 11 -9.34 17.73 -11.12
C GLY A 11 -8.24 17.62 -12.18
N VAL A 12 -8.22 16.52 -12.93
CA VAL A 12 -7.18 16.20 -13.93
C VAL A 12 -7.26 17.12 -15.17
N TYR A 13 -8.45 17.61 -15.52
CA TYR A 13 -8.65 18.40 -16.75
C TYR A 13 -8.08 19.84 -16.69
N GLU A 14 -7.93 20.41 -15.49
CA GLU A 14 -7.36 21.75 -15.28
C GLU A 14 -5.82 21.75 -15.33
N LEU A 15 -5.18 20.61 -15.01
CA LEU A 15 -3.71 20.47 -14.96
C LEU A 15 -3.03 20.38 -16.34
N ARG A 16 -3.79 20.09 -17.41
CA ARG A 16 -3.28 19.96 -18.79
C ARG A 16 -2.60 21.21 -19.37
N LYS A 17 -2.71 22.35 -18.68
CA LYS A 17 -2.16 23.65 -19.15
C LYS A 17 -0.77 23.95 -18.58
N TYR A 18 -0.27 23.14 -17.64
CA TYR A 18 0.94 23.45 -16.86
C TYR A 18 2.01 22.35 -16.84
N THR A 19 1.82 21.23 -17.54
CA THR A 19 2.80 20.12 -17.60
C THR A 19 2.78 19.42 -18.95
N ASP A 20 3.95 18.93 -19.40
CA ASP A 20 4.12 18.13 -20.61
C ASP A 20 3.81 16.63 -20.39
N VAL A 21 3.69 16.18 -19.13
CA VAL A 21 3.47 14.77 -18.76
C VAL A 21 2.48 14.65 -17.59
N ILE A 22 1.53 13.72 -17.74
CA ILE A 22 0.65 13.18 -16.68
C ILE A 22 0.87 11.66 -16.68
N LEU A 23 1.25 11.07 -15.55
CA LEU A 23 1.31 9.61 -15.35
C LEU A 23 0.53 9.27 -14.07
N GLY A 24 -0.43 8.36 -14.17
CA GLY A 24 -1.19 7.84 -13.04
C GLY A 24 -1.08 6.32 -12.94
N SER A 25 -1.53 5.77 -11.82
CA SER A 25 -2.03 4.40 -11.74
C SER A 25 -3.12 4.30 -10.67
N GLU A 26 -4.38 4.27 -11.11
CA GLU A 26 -5.47 3.58 -10.39
C GLU A 26 -6.00 2.36 -11.21
N GLU A 27 -5.65 2.22 -12.50
CA GLU A 27 -5.60 0.92 -13.19
C GLU A 27 -4.59 0.98 -14.36
N THR A 28 -3.66 0.02 -14.38
CA THR A 28 -2.59 -0.28 -15.38
C THR A 28 -1.38 0.68 -15.44
N GLU A 29 -0.22 0.16 -15.01
CA GLU A 29 1.06 0.87 -14.91
C GLU A 29 1.93 0.80 -16.18
N PRO A 30 2.72 1.84 -16.50
CA PRO A 30 3.67 1.83 -17.61
C PRO A 30 5.07 1.30 -17.21
N ASN A 31 5.21 -0.01 -16.99
CA ASN A 31 6.46 -0.80 -17.09
C ASN A 31 6.12 -2.29 -16.87
N THR A 32 7.02 -3.23 -17.12
CA THR A 32 6.79 -4.69 -16.97
C THR A 32 6.51 -5.20 -15.54
N GLY A 33 6.30 -4.33 -14.55
CA GLY A 33 6.02 -4.70 -13.15
C GLY A 33 7.23 -5.26 -12.36
N GLN A 34 8.42 -5.35 -12.97
CA GLN A 34 9.61 -5.96 -12.35
C GLN A 34 10.18 -5.14 -11.18
N ASP A 35 10.11 -3.81 -11.25
CA ASP A 35 10.61 -2.95 -10.18
C ASP A 35 9.77 -3.11 -8.91
N TYR A 36 8.44 -3.22 -9.07
CA TYR A 36 7.51 -3.55 -7.99
C TYR A 36 7.80 -4.88 -7.31
N VAL A 37 8.04 -5.93 -8.10
CA VAL A 37 8.43 -7.24 -7.57
C VAL A 37 9.71 -7.15 -6.75
N ARG A 38 10.69 -6.36 -7.19
CA ARG A 38 11.99 -6.26 -6.53
C ARG A 38 11.88 -5.60 -5.16
N PHE A 39 11.22 -4.43 -5.06
CA PHE A 39 11.17 -3.71 -3.79
C PHE A 39 10.13 -4.30 -2.83
N LEU A 40 8.94 -4.69 -3.32
CA LEU A 40 7.92 -5.34 -2.47
C LEU A 40 8.39 -6.73 -2.04
N GLY A 41 9.11 -7.42 -2.92
CA GLY A 41 9.82 -8.66 -2.59
C GLY A 41 10.82 -8.48 -1.46
N ALA A 42 11.70 -7.49 -1.56
CA ALA A 42 12.69 -7.22 -0.52
C ALA A 42 12.05 -6.84 0.83
N LEU A 43 11.02 -6.00 0.81
CA LEU A 43 10.28 -5.62 2.01
C LEU A 43 9.56 -6.81 2.64
N ALA A 44 8.85 -7.61 1.84
CA ALA A 44 8.13 -8.79 2.33
C ALA A 44 9.09 -9.84 2.89
N ASP A 45 10.18 -10.14 2.18
CA ASP A 45 11.20 -11.09 2.63
C ASP A 45 11.86 -10.62 3.94
N ALA A 46 12.21 -9.34 4.05
CA ALA A 46 12.78 -8.79 5.28
C ALA A 46 11.82 -8.86 6.46
N LEU A 47 10.54 -8.52 6.27
CA LEU A 47 9.53 -8.63 7.32
C LEU A 47 9.37 -10.09 7.76
N LEU A 48 9.26 -11.03 6.80
CA LEU A 48 9.17 -12.46 7.07
C LEU A 48 10.40 -13.00 7.83
N ALA A 49 11.60 -12.59 7.43
CA ALA A 49 12.86 -12.99 8.05
C ALA A 49 13.06 -12.39 9.45
N GLY A 50 12.63 -11.14 9.65
CA GLY A 50 12.72 -10.44 10.94
C GLY A 50 11.82 -11.04 12.03
N GLY A 51 10.79 -11.79 11.65
CA GLY A 51 9.99 -12.63 12.55
C GLY A 51 8.98 -11.89 13.45
N ASP A 52 9.01 -10.56 13.52
CA ASP A 52 8.03 -9.74 14.27
C ASP A 52 6.77 -9.47 13.43
N MET A 53 5.94 -10.50 13.28
CA MET A 53 4.69 -10.42 12.53
C MET A 53 3.63 -9.57 13.22
N GLN A 54 3.74 -9.37 14.54
CA GLN A 54 2.83 -8.46 15.25
C GLN A 54 3.13 -7.01 14.87
N PHE A 55 4.41 -6.63 14.81
CA PHE A 55 4.82 -5.34 14.26
C PHE A 55 4.31 -5.13 12.83
N ALA A 56 4.46 -6.11 11.94
CA ALA A 56 3.96 -6.00 10.57
C ALA A 56 2.44 -5.74 10.50
N LYS A 57 1.66 -6.42 11.36
CA LYS A 57 0.20 -6.22 11.45
C LYS A 57 -0.17 -4.83 11.98
N ASP A 58 0.51 -4.39 13.03
CA ASP A 58 0.24 -3.09 13.66
C ASP A 58 0.58 -1.95 12.69
N SER A 59 1.71 -2.07 11.99
CA SER A 59 2.10 -1.15 10.93
C SER A 59 1.08 -1.10 9.79
N ARG A 60 0.61 -2.27 9.33
CA ARG A 60 -0.47 -2.36 8.32
C ARG A 60 -1.74 -1.64 8.79
N ARG A 61 -2.16 -1.82 10.05
CA ARG A 61 -3.38 -1.19 10.60
C ARG A 61 -3.28 0.33 10.65
N LYS A 62 -2.14 0.85 11.10
CA LYS A 62 -1.84 2.29 11.14
C LYS A 62 -1.72 2.93 9.77
N THR A 63 -1.44 2.13 8.74
CA THR A 63 -1.27 2.62 7.37
C THR A 63 -2.56 3.26 6.87
N LEU A 64 -2.40 4.40 6.22
CA LEU A 64 -3.49 5.15 5.60
C LEU A 64 -4.20 4.26 4.57
N LYS A 65 -5.53 4.27 4.61
CA LYS A 65 -6.40 3.55 3.67
C LYS A 65 -7.02 4.51 2.66
N PHE A 66 -7.25 4.02 1.46
CA PHE A 66 -7.99 4.76 0.42
C PHE A 66 -9.48 4.42 0.50
N ALA A 67 -10.22 4.68 -0.60
CA ALA A 67 -11.66 4.41 -0.67
C ALA A 67 -11.96 2.92 -0.40
N ASP A 68 -11.12 2.03 -0.90
CA ASP A 68 -11.10 0.63 -0.50
C ASP A 68 -10.19 0.47 0.75
N PRO A 69 -10.71 -0.05 1.88
CA PRO A 69 -9.94 -0.25 3.11
C PRO A 69 -8.79 -1.26 2.99
N ASP A 70 -8.82 -2.14 1.99
CA ASP A 70 -7.74 -3.08 1.68
C ASP A 70 -6.71 -2.47 0.72
N ALA A 71 -7.04 -1.37 0.03
CA ALA A 71 -6.09 -0.54 -0.71
C ALA A 71 -5.43 0.48 0.23
N ARG A 72 -4.20 0.18 0.65
CA ARG A 72 -3.46 1.00 1.63
C ARG A 72 -2.26 1.68 1.01
N ASP A 73 -1.93 2.86 1.54
CA ASP A 73 -0.83 3.66 1.03
C ASP A 73 0.52 3.00 1.34
N LEU A 74 1.20 2.55 0.30
CA LEU A 74 2.43 1.80 0.38
C LEU A 74 3.60 2.65 0.88
N GLY A 75 3.68 3.92 0.48
CA GLY A 75 4.70 4.84 0.99
C GLY A 75 4.50 5.17 2.46
N HIS A 76 3.26 5.27 2.93
CA HIS A 76 2.97 5.44 4.36
C HIS A 76 3.29 4.17 5.15
N PHE A 77 3.00 2.98 4.61
CA PHE A 77 3.44 1.72 5.24
C PHE A 77 4.96 1.64 5.35
N ALA A 78 5.68 1.95 4.27
CA ALA A 78 7.13 1.99 4.25
C ALA A 78 7.70 2.99 5.26
N GLN A 79 7.10 4.18 5.39
CA GLN A 79 7.48 5.18 6.39
C GLN A 79 7.35 4.65 7.83
N ILE A 80 6.26 3.95 8.14
CA ILE A 80 6.06 3.35 9.47
C ILE A 80 7.11 2.26 9.70
N VAL A 81 7.37 1.40 8.71
CA VAL A 81 8.37 0.33 8.82
C VAL A 81 9.78 0.89 9.04
N ASP A 82 10.17 1.91 8.28
CA ASP A 82 11.46 2.58 8.40
C ASP A 82 11.62 3.28 9.76
N ALA A 83 10.56 3.91 10.27
CA ALA A 83 10.62 4.61 11.56
C ALA A 83 10.65 3.65 12.76
N ASP A 84 9.80 2.61 12.75
CA ASP A 84 9.45 1.87 13.97
C ASP A 84 10.04 0.45 14.03
N ALA A 85 10.51 -0.12 12.90
CA ALA A 85 11.03 -1.48 12.93
C ALA A 85 12.30 -1.56 13.78
N LYS A 86 12.35 -2.53 14.70
CA LYS A 86 13.52 -2.73 15.58
C LYS A 86 14.72 -3.26 14.81
N ASP A 87 14.48 -4.17 13.86
CA ASP A 87 15.51 -4.76 13.03
C ASP A 87 16.01 -3.76 11.97
N PRO A 88 17.29 -3.39 11.96
CA PRO A 88 17.86 -2.50 10.95
C PRO A 88 17.74 -3.03 9.51
N VAL A 89 17.71 -4.35 9.32
CA VAL A 89 17.52 -4.96 7.99
C VAL A 89 16.11 -4.71 7.49
N VAL A 90 15.11 -4.79 8.38
CA VAL A 90 13.71 -4.47 8.05
C VAL A 90 13.54 -2.99 7.74
N ARG A 91 14.16 -2.08 8.51
CA ARG A 91 14.14 -0.64 8.19
C ARG A 91 14.74 -0.36 6.82
N ALA A 92 15.94 -0.90 6.54
CA ALA A 92 16.60 -0.72 5.25
C ALA A 92 15.79 -1.25 4.07
N ALA A 93 15.03 -2.34 4.27
CA ALA A 93 14.18 -2.93 3.24
C ALA A 93 12.89 -2.14 2.97
N ALA A 94 12.50 -1.20 3.85
CA ALA A 94 11.33 -0.35 3.65
C ALA A 94 11.47 0.55 2.42
N LEU A 95 12.70 0.95 2.08
CA LEU A 95 13.00 1.80 0.92
C LEU A 95 12.11 3.05 0.85
N ASN A 96 11.73 3.61 2.01
CA ASN A 96 10.80 4.74 2.12
C ASN A 96 11.25 5.94 1.27
N ASP A 97 12.52 6.32 1.36
CA ASP A 97 13.08 7.42 0.55
C ASP A 97 12.95 7.12 -0.95
N TYR A 98 13.33 5.92 -1.39
CA TYR A 98 13.25 5.52 -2.80
C TYR A 98 11.81 5.58 -3.33
N ILE A 99 10.83 5.09 -2.54
CA ILE A 99 9.41 5.16 -2.92
C ILE A 99 8.97 6.62 -3.07
N ARG A 100 9.37 7.49 -2.14
CA ARG A 100 8.90 8.89 -2.10
C ARG A 100 9.65 9.85 -3.02
N THR A 101 10.86 9.50 -3.49
CA THR A 101 11.66 10.38 -4.37
C THR A 101 11.83 9.85 -5.79
N GLU A 102 11.90 8.53 -5.98
CA GLU A 102 12.21 7.92 -7.28
C GLU A 102 10.99 7.25 -7.91
N VAL A 103 10.09 6.66 -7.11
CA VAL A 103 8.89 5.97 -7.62
C VAL A 103 7.73 6.95 -7.75
N VAL A 104 7.48 7.77 -6.73
CA VAL A 104 6.42 8.80 -6.74
C VAL A 104 7.04 10.14 -7.14
N ILE A 105 6.76 10.58 -8.36
CA ILE A 105 7.28 11.85 -8.91
C ILE A 105 6.48 13.05 -8.38
N ALA A 106 5.17 12.87 -8.18
CA ALA A 106 4.29 13.85 -7.56
C ALA A 106 3.09 13.13 -6.94
N SER A 107 2.64 13.61 -5.80
CA SER A 107 1.39 13.20 -5.15
C SER A 107 0.62 14.46 -4.79
N GLU A 108 -0.61 14.56 -5.28
CA GLU A 108 -1.52 15.64 -4.93
C GLU A 108 -2.78 15.05 -4.31
N PHE A 109 -3.23 15.64 -3.21
CA PHE A 109 -4.41 15.20 -2.50
C PHE A 109 -5.17 16.38 -1.95
N THR A 110 -6.46 16.18 -1.71
CA THR A 110 -7.33 17.14 -1.04
C THR A 110 -7.82 16.55 0.28
N GLY A 111 -7.77 17.32 1.37
CA GLY A 111 -8.25 16.87 2.68
C GLY A 111 -7.21 16.08 3.49
N GLY A 112 -7.66 15.10 4.27
CA GLY A 112 -6.90 14.39 5.32
C GLY A 112 -5.89 13.33 4.83
N PHE A 113 -5.19 13.59 3.74
CA PHE A 113 -4.25 12.65 3.11
C PHE A 113 -2.80 13.16 3.14
N GLN A 114 -2.43 13.94 4.17
CA GLN A 114 -1.13 14.61 4.27
C GLN A 114 0.07 13.67 4.18
N ASP A 115 -0.08 12.43 4.64
CA ASP A 115 0.98 11.42 4.65
C ASP A 115 0.94 10.49 3.43
N ALA A 116 -0.05 10.64 2.55
CA ALA A 116 -0.24 9.77 1.41
C ALA A 116 0.87 9.97 0.36
N SER A 117 1.52 8.87 0.00
CA SER A 117 2.37 8.80 -1.19
C SER A 117 1.55 8.72 -2.48
N GLY A 118 0.27 8.33 -2.40
CA GLY A 118 -0.59 8.16 -3.58
C GLY A 118 -0.39 6.83 -4.30
N LEU A 119 0.45 5.94 -3.75
CA LEU A 119 0.67 4.60 -4.27
C LEU A 119 -0.03 3.57 -3.40
N ALA A 120 -1.02 2.87 -3.95
CA ALA A 120 -1.75 1.83 -3.24
C ALA A 120 -1.08 0.46 -3.35
N ALA A 121 -1.13 -0.32 -2.28
CA ALA A 121 -0.86 -1.76 -2.28
C ALA A 121 -2.02 -2.50 -1.62
N TYR A 122 -2.35 -3.68 -2.16
CA TYR A 122 -3.32 -4.57 -1.54
C TYR A 122 -2.76 -5.13 -0.23
N LEU A 123 -3.38 -4.74 0.89
CA LEU A 123 -2.98 -5.04 2.26
C LEU A 123 -4.23 -5.31 3.12
N PRO A 124 -4.96 -6.40 2.85
CA PRO A 124 -6.24 -6.65 3.49
C PRO A 124 -6.09 -6.93 4.97
N VAL A 125 -7.09 -6.54 5.75
CA VAL A 125 -7.15 -6.83 7.19
C VAL A 125 -7.97 -8.08 7.49
N VAL A 126 -9.17 -8.19 6.90
CA VAL A 126 -10.20 -9.16 7.29
C VAL A 126 -10.30 -10.30 6.28
N TYR A 127 -10.63 -9.98 5.03
CA TYR A 127 -10.85 -10.96 3.99
C TYR A 127 -9.74 -10.85 2.94
N MET A 128 -9.27 -12.00 2.45
CA MET A 128 -8.39 -12.07 1.29
C MET A 128 -9.03 -13.02 0.29
N ASP A 129 -9.24 -12.57 -0.95
CA ASP A 129 -9.61 -13.45 -2.05
C ASP A 129 -8.35 -14.18 -2.54
N GLU A 130 -7.97 -15.21 -1.78
CA GLU A 130 -6.69 -15.91 -1.95
C GLU A 130 -6.59 -16.59 -3.32
N ASP A 131 -7.70 -17.10 -3.84
CA ASP A 131 -7.73 -17.84 -5.11
C ASP A 131 -7.46 -16.93 -6.31
N ASN A 132 -7.95 -15.68 -6.27
CA ASN A 132 -7.71 -14.71 -7.34
C ASN A 132 -6.38 -13.98 -7.19
N TYR A 133 -5.97 -13.66 -5.96
CA TYR A 133 -4.74 -12.90 -5.73
C TYR A 133 -3.47 -13.74 -5.98
N ASP A 134 -3.49 -15.04 -5.68
CA ASP A 134 -2.35 -15.94 -5.93
C ASP A 134 -2.07 -16.18 -7.42
N GLN A 135 -3.05 -15.94 -8.27
CA GLN A 135 -2.90 -16.04 -9.72
C GLN A 135 -2.17 -14.82 -10.31
N MET A 136 -2.01 -13.74 -9.54
CA MET A 136 -1.26 -12.58 -9.99
C MET A 136 0.24 -12.88 -9.93
N SER A 137 0.91 -12.81 -11.09
CA SER A 137 2.36 -13.03 -11.22
C SER A 137 3.19 -12.14 -10.29
N PHE A 138 2.69 -10.93 -10.02
CA PHE A 138 3.28 -10.00 -9.05
C PHE A 138 3.28 -10.57 -7.62
N ALA A 139 2.13 -11.07 -7.15
CA ALA A 139 1.97 -11.55 -5.78
C ALA A 139 2.81 -12.82 -5.52
N ALA A 140 2.87 -13.71 -6.52
CA ALA A 140 3.72 -14.90 -6.49
C ALA A 140 5.22 -14.55 -6.48
N ALA A 141 5.65 -13.53 -7.23
CA ALA A 141 7.07 -13.18 -7.37
C ALA A 141 7.62 -12.32 -6.21
N SER A 142 6.76 -11.62 -5.47
CA SER A 142 7.15 -10.68 -4.41
C SER A 142 6.98 -11.22 -2.98
N TYR A 143 6.59 -12.48 -2.80
CA TYR A 143 6.24 -13.05 -1.49
C TYR A 143 5.14 -12.28 -0.74
N TRP A 144 4.44 -11.35 -1.41
CA TRP A 144 3.51 -10.43 -0.78
C TRP A 144 2.29 -11.15 -0.20
N THR A 145 1.76 -12.14 -0.93
CA THR A 145 0.74 -13.05 -0.40
C THR A 145 1.22 -13.76 0.86
N THR A 146 2.45 -14.30 0.84
CA THR A 146 3.00 -15.05 1.98
C THR A 146 3.08 -14.18 3.22
N LEU A 147 3.52 -12.93 3.07
CA LEU A 147 3.51 -11.92 4.13
C LEU A 147 2.09 -11.69 4.66
N ILE A 148 1.12 -11.41 3.78
CA ILE A 148 -0.29 -11.16 4.17
C ILE A 148 -0.87 -12.35 4.93
N ARG A 149 -0.67 -13.57 4.43
CA ARG A 149 -1.10 -14.81 5.11
C ARG A 149 -0.47 -14.93 6.50
N LYS A 150 0.83 -14.64 6.61
CA LYS A 150 1.53 -14.73 7.89
C LYS A 150 1.00 -13.68 8.89
N MET A 151 0.75 -12.45 8.44
CA MET A 151 0.10 -11.41 9.24
C MET A 151 -1.30 -11.84 9.70
N LYS A 152 -2.12 -12.45 8.83
CA LYS A 152 -3.45 -12.96 9.20
C LYS A 152 -3.38 -14.11 10.21
N SER A 153 -2.47 -15.07 10.00
CA SER A 153 -2.33 -16.27 10.83
C SER A 153 -1.73 -16.01 12.21
N THR A 154 -1.01 -14.89 12.36
CA THR A 154 -0.47 -14.46 13.64
C THR A 154 -1.63 -13.95 14.49
N PRO A 155 -1.96 -14.60 15.63
CA PRO A 155 -3.06 -14.15 16.49
C PRO A 155 -2.86 -12.67 16.88
N ALA A 156 -3.91 -11.86 16.81
CA ALA A 156 -3.92 -10.57 17.48
C ALA A 156 -4.34 -10.79 18.93
N ASP A 157 -3.91 -9.89 19.81
CA ASP A 157 -4.68 -9.57 21.00
C ASP A 157 -6.03 -9.00 20.52
N ASN A 158 -7.04 -9.86 20.41
CA ASN A 158 -8.48 -9.62 20.51
C ASN A 158 -9.22 -8.66 19.52
N ASP A 159 -8.55 -7.88 18.67
CA ASP A 159 -9.20 -6.79 17.90
C ASP A 159 -9.69 -7.16 16.49
N TYR A 160 -10.48 -8.23 16.32
CA TYR A 160 -11.02 -8.56 14.98
C TYR A 160 -12.07 -7.54 14.47
N TRP A 161 -12.63 -6.69 15.34
CA TRP A 161 -13.82 -5.87 15.05
C TRP A 161 -13.60 -4.34 15.10
N ASP A 162 -12.43 -3.87 15.53
CA ASP A 162 -12.17 -2.42 15.70
C ASP A 162 -11.97 -1.67 14.37
N ASP A 163 -11.61 -2.38 13.30
CA ASP A 163 -11.32 -1.78 11.99
C ASP A 163 -12.59 -1.59 11.10
N TYR A 164 -13.73 -2.18 11.50
CA TYR A 164 -15.04 -2.06 10.85
C TYR A 164 -16.14 -1.85 11.91
N PRO A 165 -16.41 -0.59 12.32
CA PRO A 165 -17.55 -0.33 13.17
C PRO A 165 -18.84 -0.74 12.43
N GLU A 166 -19.63 -1.63 13.03
CA GLU A 166 -21.01 -1.87 12.60
C GLU A 166 -21.76 -0.53 12.66
N ASP A 167 -22.37 -0.15 11.54
CA ASP A 167 -23.23 1.00 11.35
C ASP A 167 -24.60 0.85 12.02
#